data_AF-A4WHM1-F1
#
_entry.id   AF-A4WHM1-F1
#
_cell.length_a   1.000
_cell.length_b   1.000
_cell.length_c   1.000
_cell.angle_alpha   90.00
_cell.angle_beta   90.00
_cell.angle_gamma   90.00
#
_symmetry.space_group_name_H-M   'P 1'
#
loop_
_entity.id
_entity.type
_entity.pdbx_description
1 polymer ?
#
loop_
_entity_poly.entity_id
_entity_poly.type
_entity_poly.pdbx_seq_one_letter_code
_entity_poly.pdbx_strand_id
1 'polypeptide(L)'
;MEYQVEDVVLYIIKKMGEVQGMKKLMKLVFLTQYESKWRLGRVIVKYTYGGHPAARAEFYIWSFGPMSNEVYDAVEGLEERGLVEMRFGEYTEIVAKGGTGRLPSTAGGRKAG
;
A
#
# COMPACT_ATOMS: atom_id res chain seq x y z
N MET A 1 -5.33 4.65 16.29
CA MET A 1 -5.78 3.46 15.56
C MET A 1 -4.62 3.03 14.69
N GLU A 2 -4.10 1.83 14.90
CA GLU A 2 -3.03 1.27 14.09
C GLU A 2 -3.65 0.71 12.82
N TYR A 3 -3.17 1.16 11.66
CA TYR A 3 -3.64 0.68 10.36
C TYR A 3 -2.89 -0.60 9.99
N GLN A 4 -3.51 -1.42 9.16
CA GLN A 4 -3.05 -2.74 8.73
C GLN A 4 -2.60 -2.75 7.26
N VAL A 5 -2.05 -3.87 6.80
CA VAL A 5 -1.63 -4.05 5.40
C VAL A 5 -2.78 -3.75 4.43
N GLU A 6 -3.99 -4.21 4.75
CA GLU A 6 -5.19 -3.95 3.95
C GLU A 6 -5.51 -2.46 3.75
N ASP A 7 -5.30 -1.63 4.79
CA ASP A 7 -5.52 -0.19 4.70
C ASP A 7 -4.55 0.46 3.71
N VAL A 8 -3.29 0.01 3.70
CA VAL A 8 -2.26 0.50 2.80
C VAL A 8 -2.56 0.07 1.36
N VAL A 9 -2.89 -1.21 1.17
CA VAL A 9 -3.23 -1.77 -0.14
C VAL A 9 -4.43 -1.05 -0.73
N LEU A 10 -5.51 -0.90 0.05
CA LEU A 10 -6.72 -0.19 -0.39
C LEU A 10 -6.42 1.28 -0.71
N TYR A 11 -5.62 1.96 0.13
CA TYR A 11 -5.21 3.33 -0.14
C TYR A 11 -4.46 3.47 -1.47
N ILE A 12 -3.50 2.57 -1.73
CA ILE A 12 -2.72 2.59 -2.98
C ILE A 12 -3.63 2.33 -4.19
N ILE A 13 -4.48 1.31 -4.16
CA ILE A 13 -5.40 1.01 -5.27
C ILE A 13 -6.34 2.20 -5.51
N LYS A 14 -6.93 2.78 -4.47
CA LYS A 14 -7.78 3.98 -4.57
C LYS A 14 -7.03 5.19 -5.12
N LYS A 15 -5.76 5.37 -4.75
CA LYS A 15 -4.93 6.49 -5.20
C LYS A 15 -4.56 6.37 -6.68
N MET A 16 -4.35 5.15 -7.15
CA MET A 16 -4.02 4.86 -8.55
C MET A 16 -5.26 4.76 -9.44
N GLY A 17 -6.45 4.53 -8.87
CA GLY A 17 -7.69 4.25 -9.59
C GLY A 17 -7.74 2.81 -10.10
N GLU A 18 -6.69 2.40 -10.81
CA GLU A 18 -6.48 1.06 -11.35
C GLU A 18 -5.01 0.65 -11.19
N VAL A 19 -4.77 -0.62 -10.85
CA VAL A 19 -3.43 -1.22 -10.86
C VAL A 19 -3.41 -2.44 -11.77
N GLN A 20 -2.55 -2.39 -12.79
CA GLN A 20 -2.33 -3.49 -13.72
C GLN A 20 -1.44 -4.58 -13.10
N GLY A 21 -2.09 -5.61 -12.58
CA GLY A 21 -1.48 -6.84 -12.12
C GLY A 21 -0.90 -6.77 -10.71
N MET A 22 -0.94 -7.94 -10.04
CA MET A 22 -0.43 -8.10 -8.68
C MET A 22 1.06 -7.71 -8.56
N LYS A 23 1.87 -8.01 -9.58
CA LYS A 23 3.30 -7.66 -9.59
C LYS A 23 3.54 -6.15 -9.49
N LYS A 24 2.70 -5.33 -10.14
CA LYS A 24 2.80 -3.87 -10.06
C LYS A 24 2.36 -3.38 -8.70
N LEU A 25 1.23 -3.90 -8.18
CA LEU A 25 0.75 -3.59 -6.83
C LEU A 25 1.82 -3.89 -5.78
N MET A 26 2.41 -5.09 -5.82
CA MET A 26 3.47 -5.53 -4.91
C MET A 26 4.65 -4.56 -4.87
N LYS A 27 5.11 -4.10 -6.04
CA LYS A 27 6.16 -3.07 -6.15
C LYS A 27 5.73 -1.73 -5.54
N LEU A 28 4.50 -1.30 -5.78
CA LEU A 28 3.99 -0.04 -5.23
C LEU A 28 3.92 -0.08 -3.70
N VAL A 29 3.37 -1.15 -3.13
CA VAL A 29 3.32 -1.34 -1.67
C VAL A 29 4.75 -1.39 -1.10
N PHE A 30 5.64 -2.18 -1.72
CA PHE A 30 7.03 -2.28 -1.32
C PHE A 30 7.75 -0.93 -1.33
N LEU A 31 7.56 -0.11 -2.37
CA LEU A 31 8.24 1.18 -2.51
C LEU A 31 7.64 2.27 -1.60
N THR A 32 6.37 2.16 -1.22
CA THR A 32 5.69 3.18 -0.39
C THR A 32 6.34 3.36 0.99
N GLN A 33 7.05 2.34 1.49
CA GLN A 33 7.80 2.40 2.74
C GLN A 33 9.25 2.88 2.59
N TYR A 34 9.67 3.36 1.42
CA TYR A 34 11.03 3.86 1.19
C TYR A 34 11.02 5.31 0.68
N GLU A 35 12.00 6.08 1.15
CA GLU A 35 12.21 7.46 0.71
C GLU A 35 13.70 7.68 0.37
N SER A 36 13.97 8.46 -0.68
CA SER A 36 15.33 8.92 -0.99
C SER A 36 15.66 10.18 -0.20
N LYS A 37 16.68 10.13 0.64
CA LYS A 37 17.17 11.28 1.41
C LYS A 37 18.38 11.91 0.71
N TRP A 38 18.16 12.50 -0.46
CA TRP A 38 19.22 13.09 -1.30
C TRP A 38 20.15 14.09 -0.58
N ARG A 39 19.64 14.78 0.45
CA ARG A 39 20.42 15.72 1.27
C ARG A 39 21.46 15.03 2.18
N LEU A 40 21.39 13.72 2.37
CA LEU A 40 22.27 12.92 3.22
C LEU A 40 23.21 12.01 2.40
N GLY A 41 23.45 12.37 1.13
CA GLY A 41 23.97 11.44 0.12
C GLY A 41 22.82 10.60 -0.45
N ARG A 42 22.99 9.94 -1.59
CA ARG A 42 21.93 9.14 -2.25
C ARG A 42 21.58 7.87 -1.44
N VAL A 43 20.99 8.05 -0.28
CA VAL A 43 20.60 7.00 0.66
C VAL A 43 19.10 6.77 0.56
N ILE A 44 18.72 5.51 0.42
CA ILE A 44 17.33 5.07 0.53
C ILE A 44 17.10 4.61 1.97
N VAL A 45 16.14 5.24 2.65
CA VAL A 45 15.77 4.90 4.03
C VAL A 45 14.36 4.35 4.09
N LYS A 46 14.13 3.44 5.04
CA LYS A 46 12.80 2.90 5.30
C LYS A 46 12.02 3.87 6.18
N TYR A 47 10.85 4.31 5.72
CA TYR A 47 9.92 5.12 6.50
C TYR A 47 9.16 4.24 7.48
N THR A 48 9.16 4.63 8.76
CA THR A 48 8.48 3.91 9.83
C THR A 48 7.39 4.78 10.46
N TYR A 49 6.26 4.17 10.81
CA TYR A 49 5.19 4.77 11.58
C TYR A 49 4.96 3.90 12.81
N GLY A 50 5.02 4.48 14.02
CA GLY A 50 4.88 3.70 15.26
C GLY A 50 5.91 2.56 15.39
N GLY A 51 7.15 2.77 14.95
CA GLY A 51 8.23 1.77 15.03
C GLY A 51 8.21 0.68 13.94
N HIS A 52 7.21 0.66 13.07
CA HIS A 52 7.03 -0.37 12.05
C HIS A 52 7.12 0.21 10.64
N PRO A 53 7.53 -0.58 9.64
CA PRO A 53 7.52 -0.14 8.25
C PRO A 53 6.14 0.34 7.81
N ALA A 54 6.10 1.42 7.02
CA ALA A 54 4.83 2.05 6.67
C ALA A 54 3.88 1.14 5.87
N ALA A 55 4.40 0.15 5.14
CA ALA A 55 3.61 -0.83 4.41
C ALA A 55 2.93 -1.87 5.32
N ARG A 56 3.42 -2.03 6.56
CA ARG A 56 2.97 -3.04 7.54
C ARG A 56 3.10 -4.50 7.12
N ALA A 57 3.70 -4.75 5.96
CA ALA A 57 3.92 -6.07 5.42
C ALA A 57 5.41 -6.44 5.41
N GLU A 58 5.69 -7.71 5.61
CA GLU A 58 6.97 -8.34 5.37
C GLU A 58 7.14 -8.66 3.88
N PHE A 59 8.35 -8.42 3.38
CA PHE A 59 8.69 -8.63 1.98
C PHE A 59 9.89 -9.55 1.83
N TYR A 60 9.75 -10.51 0.93
CA TYR A 60 10.82 -11.36 0.43
C TYR A 60 11.29 -10.83 -0.91
N ILE A 61 12.60 -10.68 -1.09
CA ILE A 61 13.16 -10.21 -2.36
C ILE A 61 13.56 -11.42 -3.20
N TRP A 62 12.86 -11.59 -4.32
CA TRP A 62 13.14 -12.62 -5.32
C TRP A 62 13.77 -11.99 -6.57
N SER A 63 14.31 -12.84 -7.46
CA SER A 63 14.93 -12.40 -8.72
C SER A 63 14.00 -11.56 -9.61
N PHE A 64 12.69 -11.75 -9.50
CA PHE A 64 11.66 -11.05 -10.26
C PHE A 64 11.00 -9.86 -9.53
N GLY A 65 11.39 -9.59 -8.28
CA GLY A 65 10.90 -8.46 -7.49
C GLY A 65 10.53 -8.82 -6.03
N PRO A 66 10.01 -7.83 -5.27
CA PRO A 66 9.49 -8.06 -3.93
C PRO A 66 8.21 -8.92 -4.00
N MET A 67 8.02 -9.77 -3.00
CA MET A 67 6.81 -10.59 -2.79
C MET A 67 6.40 -10.52 -1.32
N SER A 68 5.10 -10.57 -1.05
CA SER A 68 4.53 -10.57 0.30
C SER A 68 3.20 -11.32 0.29
N ASN A 69 3.06 -12.35 1.13
CA ASN A 69 1.81 -13.09 1.28
C ASN A 69 0.71 -12.18 1.85
N GLU A 70 1.06 -11.31 2.80
CA GLU A 70 0.10 -10.39 3.42
C GLU A 70 -0.52 -9.42 2.42
N VAL A 71 0.20 -9.05 1.35
CA VAL A 71 -0.36 -8.22 0.27
C VAL A 71 -1.33 -9.03 -0.60
N TYR A 72 -1.07 -10.31 -0.84
CA TYR A 72 -2.03 -11.19 -1.52
C TYR A 72 -3.30 -11.34 -0.68
N ASP A 73 -3.15 -11.74 0.58
CA ASP A 73 -4.25 -11.94 1.52
C ASP A 73 -5.09 -10.67 1.69
N ALA A 74 -4.44 -9.50 1.73
CA ALA A 74 -5.11 -8.22 1.79
C ALA A 74 -5.96 -7.93 0.54
N VAL A 75 -5.48 -8.26 -0.67
CA VAL A 75 -6.26 -8.06 -1.90
C VAL A 75 -7.46 -8.99 -1.94
N GLU A 76 -7.27 -10.27 -1.61
CA GLU A 76 -8.35 -11.26 -1.53
C GLU A 76 -9.43 -10.81 -0.54
N GLY A 77 -9.04 -10.45 0.69
CA GLY A 77 -9.98 -9.96 1.70
C GLY A 77 -10.66 -8.63 1.34
N LEU A 78 -10.03 -7.77 0.53
CA LEU A 78 -10.67 -6.55 0.01
C LEU A 78 -11.67 -6.86 -1.12
N GLU A 79 -11.38 -7.84 -1.96
CA GLU A 79 -12.28 -8.33 -3.01
C GLU A 79 -13.51 -9.01 -2.40
N GLU A 80 -13.33 -9.89 -1.41
CA GLU A 80 -14.43 -10.54 -0.68
C GLU A 80 -15.40 -9.54 -0.04
N ARG A 81 -14.87 -8.42 0.48
CA ARG A 81 -15.65 -7.31 1.04
C ARG A 81 -16.24 -6.37 -0.03
N GLY A 82 -15.97 -6.62 -1.31
CA GLY A 82 -16.46 -5.80 -2.42
C GLY A 82 -15.86 -4.40 -2.50
N LEU A 83 -14.70 -4.18 -1.87
CA LEU A 83 -13.97 -2.90 -1.89
C LEU A 83 -13.01 -2.80 -3.07
N VAL A 84 -12.63 -3.95 -3.65
CA VAL A 84 -11.79 -4.08 -4.83
C VAL A 84 -12.45 -5.06 -5.81
N GLU A 85 -12.16 -4.90 -7.09
CA GLU A 85 -12.52 -5.82 -8.17
C GLU A 85 -11.25 -6.32 -8.85
N MET A 86 -11.11 -7.63 -9.02
CA MET A 86 -10.15 -8.19 -9.96
C MET A 86 -10.83 -8.52 -11.29
N ARG A 87 -10.36 -7.90 -12.37
CA ARG A 87 -10.83 -8.17 -13.74
C ARG A 87 -9.77 -8.95 -14.48
N PHE A 88 -10.19 -9.98 -15.21
CA PHE A 88 -9.31 -10.85 -15.97
C PHE A 88 -9.47 -10.57 -17.48
N GLY A 89 -8.41 -10.04 -18.09
CA GLY A 89 -8.32 -9.80 -19.53
C GLY A 89 -6.95 -10.23 -20.06
N GLU A 90 -6.36 -9.45 -20.98
CA GLU A 90 -4.95 -9.64 -21.38
C GLU A 90 -4.00 -9.52 -20.18
N TYR A 91 -4.38 -8.68 -19.21
CA TYR A 91 -3.76 -8.56 -17.90
C TYR A 91 -4.83 -8.62 -16.81
N THR A 92 -4.43 -8.98 -15.59
CA THR A 92 -5.28 -8.79 -14.41
C THR A 92 -5.30 -7.31 -14.03
N GLU A 93 -6.48 -6.71 -13.92
CA GLU A 93 -6.67 -5.35 -13.43
C GLU A 93 -7.25 -5.38 -12.02
N ILE A 94 -6.71 -4.55 -11.12
CA ILE A 94 -7.16 -4.42 -9.74
C ILE A 94 -7.73 -3.01 -9.57
N VAL A 95 -9.03 -2.90 -9.35
CA VAL A 95 -9.77 -1.63 -9.35
C VAL A 95 -10.45 -1.41 -8.01
N ALA A 96 -10.36 -0.20 -7.44
CA ALA A 96 -11.10 0.12 -6.22
C ALA A 96 -12.59 0.35 -6.53
N LYS A 97 -13.48 -0.23 -5.72
CA LYS A 97 -14.92 0.04 -5.75
C LYS A 97 -15.28 1.12 -4.72
N GLY A 98 -16.11 2.08 -5.14
CA GLY A 98 -16.56 3.20 -4.29
C GLY A 98 -15.50 4.31 -4.13
N GLY A 99 -15.98 5.55 -3.95
CA GLY A 99 -15.19 6.78 -4.03
C GLY A 99 -13.92 6.85 -3.16
N THR A 100 -13.06 7.83 -3.50
CA THR A 100 -11.72 8.06 -2.93
C THR A 100 -11.73 8.13 -1.40
N GLY A 101 -11.53 6.97 -0.75
CA GLY A 101 -11.39 6.86 0.68
C GLY A 101 -10.17 7.68 1.16
N ARG A 102 -10.42 8.73 1.92
CA ARG A 102 -9.38 9.44 2.68
C ARG A 102 -8.93 8.54 3.82
N LEU A 103 -7.61 8.42 3.99
CA LEU A 103 -7.02 7.95 5.25
C LEU A 103 -7.60 8.79 6.42
N PRO A 104 -7.83 8.20 7.61
CA PRO A 104 -8.26 8.98 8.77
C PRO A 104 -7.27 10.13 8.97
N SER A 105 -7.75 11.37 8.86
CA SER A 105 -6.94 12.54 9.18
C SER A 105 -6.51 12.41 10.63
N THR A 106 -5.24 12.64 10.92
CA THR A 106 -4.74 12.84 12.27
C THR A 106 -5.44 14.07 12.88
N ALA A 107 -6.63 13.87 13.43
CA ALA A 107 -7.31 14.82 14.29
C ALA A 107 -6.59 14.81 15.65
N GLY A 108 -5.43 15.45 15.67
CA GLY A 108 -4.66 15.79 16.87
C GLY A 108 -4.39 17.29 16.85
N GLY A 109 -5.45 18.09 16.70
CA GLY A 109 -5.38 19.53 16.81
C GLY A 109 -4.86 19.90 18.20
N ARG A 110 -3.61 20.40 18.26
CA ARG A 110 -3.17 21.18 19.40
C ARG A 110 -4.07 22.41 19.49
N LYS A 111 -4.93 22.45 20.52
CA LYS A 111 -5.37 23.73 21.07
C LYS A 111 -4.13 24.37 21.69
N ALA A 112 -3.60 25.41 21.06
CA ALA A 112 -2.78 26.37 21.75
C ALA A 112 -3.73 27.28 22.54
N GLY A 113 -3.69 27.16 23.86
CA GLY A 113 -4.07 28.25 24.76
C GLY A 113 -2.91 29.22 24.91
#